data_AF-A0A941WWL9-F1
#
_entry.id   AF-A0A941WWL9-F1
#
_cell.length_a   1.000
_cell.length_b   1.000
_cell.length_c   1.000
_cell.angle_alpha   90.00
_cell.angle_beta   90.00
_cell.angle_gamma   90.00
#
_symmetry.space_group_name_H-M   'P 1'
#
loop_
_entity.id
_entity.type
_entity.pdbx_description
1 polymer ?
#
loop_
_entity_poly.entity_id
_entity_poly.type
_entity_poly.pdbx_seq_one_letter_code
_entity_poly.pdbx_strand_id
1 'polypeptide(L)'
;MQIERLEDFIANMPKSLSTNTEKARWLYIELGKRSFYDVSYGFLNEDEEQELMYDHKNYKNPNIITCTSLTDQYEKLLKIIGIESKVITDGGHRYLRFYEEDGITWHTADLTNDLKNVQSGCQTSHFLQIDSEKLRDIDKRIGYISEKKGYTDDYFEQVKDFIIKKGLKGKAQLEYILEVFHLYVKPEKMGEHELYSMYQKFIKTCIQEEKIPSFTATMRKGKNHSSQPKSKFGTKPGLVEYNMTFVDENNVAFEYILNLQTGKFQEVGTKEMYHSNYKIKGIRCKRKVKF
;
A
#
# COMPACT_ATOMS: atom_id res chain seq x y z
N MET A 1 -3.98 14.93 -14.75
CA MET A 1 -4.18 13.57 -15.30
C MET A 1 -5.50 13.02 -14.80
N GLN A 2 -6.29 12.38 -15.65
CA GLN A 2 -7.61 11.81 -15.30
C GLN A 2 -7.75 10.46 -16.00
N ILE A 3 -8.35 9.46 -15.33
CA ILE A 3 -8.81 8.26 -16.01
C ILE A 3 -9.78 8.70 -17.12
N GLU A 4 -9.51 8.29 -18.36
CA GLU A 4 -10.42 8.56 -19.48
C GLU A 4 -11.75 7.86 -19.21
N ARG A 5 -12.87 8.57 -19.43
CA ARG A 5 -14.25 8.09 -19.29
C ARG A 5 -14.67 7.75 -17.85
N LEU A 6 -14.60 8.74 -16.96
CA LEU A 6 -15.19 8.62 -15.61
C LEU A 6 -16.70 8.27 -15.69
N GLU A 7 -17.37 8.66 -16.77
CA GLU A 7 -18.77 8.33 -17.07
C GLU A 7 -19.00 6.81 -17.21
N ASP A 8 -17.99 6.03 -17.62
CA ASP A 8 -18.11 4.57 -17.72
C ASP A 8 -18.29 3.94 -16.33
N PHE A 9 -17.78 4.56 -15.26
CA PHE A 9 -18.07 4.09 -13.90
C PHE A 9 -19.56 4.25 -13.60
N ILE A 10 -20.13 5.41 -13.94
CA ILE A 10 -21.55 5.70 -13.67
C ILE A 10 -22.45 4.75 -14.46
N ALA A 11 -22.11 4.48 -15.73
CA ALA A 11 -22.86 3.55 -16.57
C ALA A 11 -22.91 2.11 -16.01
N ASN A 12 -21.88 1.70 -15.26
CA ASN A 12 -21.77 0.38 -14.67
C ASN A 12 -22.29 0.30 -13.22
N MET A 13 -22.70 1.42 -12.62
CA MET A 13 -23.21 1.44 -11.25
C MET A 13 -24.54 0.67 -11.15
N PRO A 14 -24.69 -0.26 -10.18
CA PRO A 14 -25.95 -0.98 -10.00
C PRO A 14 -27.10 -0.04 -9.67
N LYS A 15 -28.20 -0.12 -10.42
CA LYS A 15 -29.41 0.70 -10.20
C LYS A 15 -30.09 0.44 -8.85
N SER A 16 -29.77 -0.68 -8.20
CA SER A 16 -30.28 -1.05 -6.88
C SER A 16 -29.62 -0.27 -5.74
N LEU A 17 -28.50 0.44 -5.99
CA LEU A 17 -27.86 1.26 -4.97
C LEU A 17 -28.69 2.51 -4.72
N SER A 18 -29.17 2.66 -3.49
CA SER A 18 -30.19 3.65 -3.17
C SER A 18 -29.60 4.87 -2.48
N THR A 19 -28.67 4.66 -1.56
CA THR A 19 -28.13 5.73 -0.72
C THR A 19 -26.86 6.37 -1.28
N ASN A 20 -26.58 7.60 -0.87
CA ASN A 20 -25.32 8.30 -1.14
C ASN A 20 -24.13 7.47 -0.65
N THR A 21 -24.23 6.89 0.54
CA THR A 21 -23.20 6.04 1.12
C THR A 21 -22.91 4.80 0.27
N GLU A 22 -23.94 4.11 -0.23
CA GLU A 22 -23.77 2.95 -1.12
C GLU A 22 -23.13 3.32 -2.47
N LYS A 23 -23.61 4.40 -3.09
CA LYS A 23 -23.09 4.87 -4.38
C LYS A 23 -21.66 5.37 -4.26
N ALA A 24 -21.37 6.16 -3.23
CA ALA A 24 -20.03 6.62 -2.91
C ALA A 24 -19.09 5.44 -2.66
N ARG A 25 -19.52 4.44 -1.88
CA ARG A 25 -18.75 3.22 -1.62
C ARG A 25 -18.43 2.46 -2.89
N TRP A 26 -19.42 2.26 -3.76
CA TRP A 26 -19.22 1.54 -5.01
C TRP A 26 -18.21 2.25 -5.91
N LEU A 27 -18.32 3.58 -6.06
CA LEU A 27 -17.35 4.38 -6.81
C LEU A 27 -15.95 4.32 -6.22
N TYR A 28 -15.85 4.39 -4.89
CA TYR A 28 -14.59 4.30 -4.16
C TYR A 28 -13.87 2.97 -4.44
N ILE A 29 -14.61 1.86 -4.40
CA ILE A 29 -14.09 0.52 -4.69
C ILE A 29 -13.70 0.38 -6.17
N GLU A 30 -14.56 0.78 -7.11
CA GLU A 30 -14.28 0.62 -8.53
C GLU A 30 -13.12 1.49 -8.99
N LEU A 31 -13.03 2.74 -8.50
CA LEU A 31 -11.92 3.63 -8.78
C LEU A 31 -10.62 3.05 -8.21
N GLY A 32 -10.63 2.56 -6.97
CA GLY A 32 -9.46 1.99 -6.32
C GLY A 32 -8.91 0.75 -7.01
N LYS A 33 -9.78 -0.12 -7.54
CA LYS A 33 -9.38 -1.30 -8.31
C LYS A 33 -8.57 -0.97 -9.58
N ARG A 34 -8.75 0.24 -10.11
CA ARG A 34 -8.13 0.69 -11.36
C ARG A 34 -7.00 1.69 -11.13
N SER A 35 -6.79 2.13 -9.90
CA SER A 35 -5.86 3.20 -9.53
C SER A 35 -4.59 2.63 -8.90
N PHE A 36 -3.42 3.16 -9.26
CA PHE A 36 -2.12 2.69 -8.76
C PHE A 36 -1.29 3.88 -8.27
N TYR A 37 -0.74 3.83 -7.06
CA TYR A 37 0.00 4.96 -6.52
C TYR A 37 1.34 5.17 -7.22
N ASP A 38 1.64 6.42 -7.57
CA ASP A 38 2.95 6.79 -8.08
C ASP A 38 3.95 7.00 -6.95
N VAL A 39 4.71 5.96 -6.65
CA VAL A 39 5.76 6.00 -5.62
C VAL A 39 6.84 7.02 -5.88
N SER A 40 7.08 7.40 -7.14
CA SER A 40 8.11 8.41 -7.43
C SER A 40 7.75 9.78 -6.84
N TYR A 41 6.47 10.06 -6.58
CA TYR A 41 6.01 11.29 -5.94
C TYR A 41 6.63 11.49 -4.55
N GLY A 42 6.67 10.43 -3.73
CA GLY A 42 7.19 10.48 -2.36
C GLY A 42 8.71 10.64 -2.25
N PHE A 43 9.43 10.62 -3.39
CA PHE A 43 10.89 10.79 -3.45
C PHE A 43 11.31 12.11 -4.14
N LEU A 44 10.36 13.00 -4.45
CA LEU A 44 10.64 14.33 -4.98
C LEU A 44 10.78 15.33 -3.84
N ASN A 45 11.74 16.25 -3.93
CA ASN A 45 11.83 17.37 -2.99
C ASN A 45 10.67 18.35 -3.22
N GLU A 46 10.21 18.99 -2.14
CA GLU A 46 8.80 19.39 -1.99
C GLU A 46 8.26 20.43 -2.98
N ASP A 47 9.03 21.36 -3.57
CA ASP A 47 8.36 22.50 -4.23
C ASP A 47 8.61 22.67 -5.74
N GLU A 48 9.84 22.63 -6.27
CA GLU A 48 10.07 22.88 -7.71
C GLU A 48 10.10 21.61 -8.58
N GLU A 49 10.48 20.46 -8.02
CA GLU A 49 10.63 19.22 -8.79
C GLU A 49 9.29 18.53 -9.07
N GLN A 50 8.31 18.70 -8.18
CA GLN A 50 6.99 18.08 -8.30
C GLN A 50 6.18 18.70 -9.46
N GLU A 51 6.13 20.03 -9.56
CA GLU A 51 5.42 20.72 -10.65
C GLU A 51 6.06 20.42 -12.02
N LEU A 52 7.39 20.55 -12.14
CA LEU A 52 8.10 20.35 -13.41
C LEU A 52 8.08 18.90 -13.91
N MET A 53 8.05 17.90 -13.02
CA MET A 53 8.01 16.49 -13.43
C MET A 53 6.59 16.02 -13.74
N TYR A 54 5.58 16.44 -12.98
CA TYR A 54 4.21 15.92 -13.17
C TYR A 54 3.46 16.60 -14.32
N ASP A 55 3.81 17.83 -14.70
CA ASP A 55 3.26 18.49 -15.90
C ASP A 55 3.85 17.92 -17.21
N HIS A 56 4.97 17.19 -17.14
CA HIS A 56 5.71 16.73 -18.32
C HIS A 56 5.94 15.22 -18.40
N LYS A 57 5.60 14.45 -17.36
CA LYS A 57 5.74 12.99 -17.38
C LYS A 57 4.67 12.39 -18.29
N ASN A 58 5.12 11.85 -19.41
CA ASN A 58 4.27 11.14 -20.36
C ASN A 58 3.89 9.77 -19.77
N TYR A 59 2.86 9.76 -18.92
CA TYR A 59 2.32 8.54 -18.38
C TYR A 59 1.58 7.79 -19.49
N LYS A 60 2.09 6.62 -19.84
CA LYS A 60 1.38 5.68 -20.73
C LYS A 60 0.11 5.12 -20.07
N ASN A 61 -0.03 5.23 -18.76
CA ASN A 61 -1.15 4.71 -17.99
C ASN A 61 -1.75 5.82 -17.11
N PRO A 62 -2.96 6.34 -17.42
CA PRO A 62 -3.59 7.42 -16.65
C PRO A 62 -4.01 7.00 -15.22
N ASN A 63 -3.91 5.70 -14.93
CA ASN A 63 -4.21 5.11 -13.64
C ASN A 63 -3.07 5.24 -12.62
N ILE A 64 -1.86 5.66 -13.04
CA ILE A 64 -0.76 5.96 -12.11
C ILE A 64 -0.98 7.36 -11.56
N ILE A 65 -1.20 7.46 -10.25
CA ILE A 65 -1.79 8.66 -9.64
C ILE A 65 -1.17 9.02 -8.29
N THR A 66 -1.32 10.29 -7.90
CA THR A 66 -0.99 10.82 -6.57
C THR A 66 -2.26 11.00 -5.73
N CYS A 67 -2.11 11.27 -4.43
CA CYS A 67 -3.23 11.55 -3.53
C CYS A 67 -4.12 12.69 -4.04
N THR A 68 -3.52 13.74 -4.60
CA THR A 68 -4.20 14.86 -5.25
C THR A 68 -5.08 14.38 -6.40
N SER A 69 -4.49 13.74 -7.40
CA SER A 69 -5.22 13.34 -8.62
C SER A 69 -6.26 12.25 -8.36
N LEU A 70 -6.03 11.37 -7.38
CA LEU A 70 -6.99 10.36 -6.95
C LEU A 70 -8.21 11.00 -6.28
N THR A 71 -7.97 11.92 -5.36
CA THR A 71 -9.03 12.66 -4.66
C THR A 71 -9.87 13.47 -5.64
N ASP A 72 -9.24 14.17 -6.60
CA ASP A 72 -9.94 14.95 -7.61
C ASP A 72 -10.84 14.09 -8.51
N GLN A 73 -10.39 12.89 -8.87
CA GLN A 73 -11.18 11.97 -9.68
C GLN A 73 -12.36 11.41 -8.90
N TYR A 74 -12.14 11.03 -7.64
CA TYR A 74 -13.21 10.55 -6.78
C TYR A 74 -14.25 11.65 -6.54
N GLU A 75 -13.82 12.89 -6.27
CA GLU A 75 -14.71 14.05 -6.11
C GLU A 75 -15.55 14.30 -7.38
N LYS A 76 -14.94 14.21 -8.57
CA LYS A 76 -15.67 14.33 -9.84
C LYS A 76 -16.75 13.27 -10.00
N LEU A 77 -16.44 12.01 -9.69
CA LEU A 77 -17.42 10.93 -9.74
C LEU A 77 -18.61 11.21 -8.82
N LEU A 78 -18.35 11.67 -7.58
CA LEU A 78 -19.40 12.05 -6.64
C LEU A 78 -20.26 13.20 -7.17
N LYS A 79 -19.63 14.25 -7.72
CA LYS A 79 -20.33 15.40 -8.32
C LYS A 79 -21.22 15.01 -9.49
N ILE A 80 -20.76 14.10 -10.37
CA ILE A 80 -21.54 13.62 -11.52
C ILE A 80 -22.87 12.98 -11.07
N ILE A 81 -22.87 12.26 -9.95
CA ILE A 81 -24.07 11.62 -9.40
C ILE A 81 -24.81 12.46 -8.36
N GLY A 82 -24.42 13.73 -8.19
CA GLY A 82 -25.09 14.67 -7.30
C GLY A 82 -24.81 14.49 -5.80
N ILE A 83 -23.72 13.82 -5.42
CA ILE A 83 -23.30 13.72 -4.02
C ILE A 83 -22.43 14.94 -3.69
N GLU A 84 -22.84 15.70 -2.68
CA GLU A 84 -22.05 16.81 -2.16
C GLU A 84 -20.77 16.30 -1.50
N SER A 85 -19.65 16.98 -1.75
CA SER A 85 -18.35 16.60 -1.21
C SER A 85 -17.44 17.81 -1.03
N LYS A 86 -16.52 17.70 -0.07
CA LYS A 86 -15.50 18.70 0.24
C LYS A 86 -14.12 18.06 0.33
N VAL A 87 -13.21 18.52 -0.52
CA VAL A 87 -11.79 18.12 -0.46
C VAL A 87 -11.12 18.75 0.76
N ILE A 88 -10.25 17.97 1.40
CA ILE A 88 -9.43 18.37 2.55
C ILE A 88 -7.97 18.12 2.20
N THR A 89 -7.13 19.09 2.55
CA THR A 89 -5.67 19.00 2.46
C THR A 89 -5.11 19.09 3.87
N ASP A 90 -4.33 18.09 4.27
CA ASP A 90 -3.70 18.02 5.60
C ASP A 90 -2.28 17.45 5.45
N GLY A 91 -1.26 18.21 5.89
CA GLY A 91 0.14 17.79 5.82
C GLY A 91 0.64 17.36 4.44
N GLY A 92 0.17 18.00 3.36
CA GLY A 92 0.51 17.60 1.97
C GLY A 92 -0.25 16.38 1.45
N HIS A 93 -1.09 15.76 2.26
CA HIS A 93 -2.00 14.69 1.87
C HIS A 93 -3.38 15.24 1.53
N ARG A 94 -4.05 14.65 0.52
CA ARG A 94 -5.40 15.04 0.09
C ARG A 94 -6.34 13.86 0.18
N TYR A 95 -7.52 14.14 0.73
CA TYR A 95 -8.65 13.23 0.86
C TYR A 95 -9.96 14.05 0.80
N LEU A 96 -11.13 13.43 0.92
CA LEU A 96 -12.38 14.18 0.90
C LEU A 96 -13.37 13.73 1.97
N ARG A 97 -14.33 14.61 2.25
CA ARG A 97 -15.59 14.29 2.93
C ARG A 97 -16.72 14.29 1.91
N PHE A 98 -17.68 13.38 2.06
CA PHE A 98 -18.94 13.40 1.31
C PHE A 98 -20.12 13.40 2.27
N TYR A 99 -21.26 13.91 1.81
CA TYR A 99 -22.45 14.09 2.65
C TYR A 99 -23.52 13.05 2.31
N GLU A 100 -24.25 12.62 3.34
CA GLU A 100 -25.48 11.85 3.18
C GLU A 100 -26.61 12.74 2.62
N GLU A 101 -27.78 12.14 2.39
CA GLU A 101 -28.94 12.79 1.81
C GLU A 101 -29.48 13.95 2.64
N ASP A 102 -29.21 13.95 3.95
CA ASP A 102 -29.60 15.03 4.85
C ASP A 102 -28.76 16.32 4.67
N GLY A 103 -27.64 16.25 3.94
CA GLY A 103 -26.70 17.35 3.75
C GLY A 103 -25.95 17.78 5.01
N ILE A 104 -26.12 17.07 6.13
CA ILE A 104 -25.56 17.40 7.45
C ILE A 104 -24.56 16.32 7.87
N THR A 105 -24.96 15.06 7.77
CA THR A 105 -24.13 13.91 8.09
C THR A 105 -23.08 13.75 7.01
N TRP A 106 -21.81 13.70 7.42
CA TRP A 106 -20.68 13.57 6.50
C TRP A 106 -19.73 12.45 6.91
N HIS A 107 -19.02 11.96 5.91
CA HIS A 107 -18.11 10.84 6.04
C HIS A 107 -16.78 11.12 5.37
N THR A 108 -15.69 10.67 5.99
CA THR A 108 -14.35 10.75 5.40
C THR A 108 -14.12 9.58 4.43
N ALA A 109 -13.51 9.88 3.28
CA ALA A 109 -13.04 8.91 2.31
C ALA A 109 -11.63 9.28 1.85
N ASP A 110 -10.68 8.39 2.12
CA ASP A 110 -9.28 8.52 1.70
C ASP A 110 -8.86 7.27 0.94
N LEU A 111 -9.04 7.31 -0.38
CA LEU A 111 -8.79 6.16 -1.25
C LEU A 111 -7.30 5.82 -1.35
N THR A 112 -6.43 6.82 -1.23
CA THR A 112 -4.97 6.63 -1.33
C THR A 112 -4.48 5.61 -0.32
N ASN A 113 -4.89 5.76 0.94
CA ASN A 113 -4.46 4.87 2.02
C ASN A 113 -5.10 3.47 1.99
N ASP A 114 -6.18 3.32 1.22
CA ASP A 114 -6.91 2.07 1.04
C ASP A 114 -6.66 1.37 -0.30
N LEU A 115 -5.88 1.93 -1.23
CA LEU A 115 -5.59 1.31 -2.54
C LEU A 115 -5.16 -0.15 -2.40
N LYS A 116 -4.22 -0.44 -1.48
CA LYS A 116 -3.79 -1.82 -1.20
C LYS A 116 -4.94 -2.72 -0.77
N ASN A 117 -5.85 -2.21 0.08
CA ASN A 117 -6.96 -2.99 0.60
C ASN A 117 -7.99 -3.25 -0.50
N VAL A 118 -8.33 -2.23 -1.29
CA VAL A 118 -9.29 -2.32 -2.39
C VAL A 118 -8.80 -3.28 -3.47
N GLN A 119 -7.54 -3.18 -3.88
CA GLN A 119 -6.96 -4.03 -4.92
C GLN A 119 -6.83 -5.49 -4.48
N SER A 120 -6.58 -5.76 -3.19
CA SER A 120 -6.47 -7.12 -2.66
C SER A 120 -7.80 -7.76 -2.25
N GLY A 121 -8.90 -6.99 -2.18
CA GLY A 121 -10.18 -7.47 -1.64
C GLY A 121 -10.27 -7.48 -0.11
N CYS A 122 -9.36 -6.77 0.57
CA CYS A 122 -9.40 -6.57 2.01
C CYS A 122 -10.48 -5.57 2.44
N GLN A 123 -10.82 -5.59 3.73
CA GLN A 123 -11.59 -4.53 4.35
C GLN A 123 -10.80 -3.21 4.31
N THR A 124 -11.49 -2.14 3.94
CA THR A 124 -10.95 -0.77 3.92
C THR A 124 -11.01 -0.14 5.30
N SER A 125 -10.07 0.73 5.64
CA SER A 125 -10.00 1.37 6.96
C SER A 125 -10.12 2.90 6.93
N HIS A 126 -10.23 3.50 5.75
CA HIS A 126 -10.27 4.95 5.54
C HIS A 126 -11.49 5.39 4.72
N PHE A 127 -12.54 4.57 4.71
CA PHE A 127 -13.83 4.89 4.12
C PHE A 127 -14.91 4.66 5.16
N LEU A 128 -15.63 5.73 5.54
CA LEU A 128 -16.61 5.76 6.64
C LEU A 128 -15.99 5.43 8.00
N GLN A 129 -16.21 6.28 9.00
CA GLN A 129 -15.87 5.93 10.39
C GLN A 129 -17.10 5.27 11.05
N ILE A 130 -17.44 4.07 10.56
CA ILE A 130 -18.57 3.29 11.07
C ILE A 130 -18.13 1.94 11.59
N ASP A 131 -19.05 1.28 12.29
CA ASP A 131 -18.87 -0.10 12.72
C ASP A 131 -18.55 -1.05 11.55
N SER A 132 -17.66 -2.00 11.80
CA SER A 132 -17.15 -2.93 10.80
C SER A 132 -18.22 -3.84 10.20
N GLU A 133 -19.23 -4.24 10.96
CA GLU A 133 -20.32 -5.08 10.47
C GLU A 133 -21.23 -4.28 9.54
N LYS A 134 -21.48 -3.01 9.87
CA LYS A 134 -22.24 -2.11 8.98
C LYS A 134 -21.53 -1.90 7.64
N LEU A 135 -20.21 -1.73 7.65
CA LEU A 135 -19.44 -1.63 6.41
C LEU A 135 -19.49 -2.95 5.62
N ARG A 136 -19.39 -4.09 6.29
CA ARG A 136 -19.53 -5.42 5.69
C ARG A 136 -20.87 -5.58 4.98
N ASP A 137 -21.97 -5.10 5.58
CA ASP A 137 -23.29 -5.16 4.97
C ASP A 137 -23.40 -4.28 3.71
N ILE A 138 -22.82 -3.07 3.74
CA ILE A 138 -22.73 -2.21 2.54
C ILE A 138 -21.93 -2.94 1.46
N ASP A 139 -20.78 -3.52 1.82
CA ASP A 139 -19.90 -4.21 0.88
C ASP A 139 -20.53 -5.47 0.27
N LYS A 140 -21.44 -6.15 0.99
CA LYS A 140 -22.30 -7.19 0.42
C LYS A 140 -23.29 -6.62 -0.60
N ARG A 141 -23.98 -5.53 -0.27
CA ARG A 141 -24.98 -4.89 -1.15
C ARG A 141 -24.37 -4.36 -2.44
N ILE A 142 -23.17 -3.78 -2.37
CA ILE A 142 -22.47 -3.26 -3.54
C ILE A 142 -21.69 -4.34 -4.31
N GLY A 143 -21.68 -5.59 -3.82
CA GLY A 143 -21.03 -6.74 -4.46
C GLY A 143 -19.49 -6.76 -4.33
N TYR A 144 -18.91 -6.03 -3.38
CA TYR A 144 -17.48 -6.09 -3.09
C TYR A 144 -17.10 -7.43 -2.42
N ILE A 145 -17.97 -7.90 -1.53
CA ILE A 145 -17.93 -9.23 -0.91
C ILE A 145 -19.26 -9.95 -1.08
N SER A 146 -19.32 -11.22 -0.69
CA SER A 146 -20.54 -12.05 -0.70
C SER A 146 -20.48 -13.11 0.39
N GLU A 147 -21.58 -13.84 0.60
CA GLU A 147 -21.61 -14.99 1.53
C GLU A 147 -20.55 -16.07 1.20
N LYS A 148 -20.17 -16.20 -0.07
CA LYS A 148 -19.17 -17.19 -0.51
C LYS A 148 -17.74 -16.64 -0.59
N LYS A 149 -17.60 -15.31 -0.54
CA LYS A 149 -16.32 -14.62 -0.69
C LYS A 149 -16.31 -13.42 0.23
N GLY A 150 -15.78 -13.63 1.44
CA GLY A 150 -15.56 -12.58 2.44
C GLY A 150 -14.40 -11.66 2.07
N TYR A 151 -13.94 -10.88 3.05
CA TYR A 151 -12.74 -10.07 2.87
C TYR A 151 -11.51 -10.98 2.81
N THR A 152 -10.50 -10.53 2.08
CA THR A 152 -9.21 -11.21 2.02
C THR A 152 -8.56 -11.34 3.41
N ASP A 153 -8.82 -10.40 4.33
CA ASP A 153 -8.37 -10.44 5.72
C ASP A 153 -8.84 -11.70 6.47
N ASP A 154 -10.07 -12.17 6.20
CA ASP A 154 -10.64 -13.36 6.85
C ASP A 154 -9.78 -14.61 6.55
N TYR A 155 -9.16 -14.66 5.37
CA TYR A 155 -8.27 -15.75 4.99
C TYR A 155 -6.87 -15.58 5.58
N PHE A 156 -6.42 -14.35 5.83
CA PHE A 156 -5.14 -14.09 6.48
C PHE A 156 -5.14 -14.60 7.92
N GLU A 157 -6.23 -14.38 8.65
CA GLU A 157 -6.41 -14.96 9.99
C GLU A 157 -6.47 -16.50 9.95
N GLN A 158 -7.10 -17.11 8.94
CA GLN A 158 -7.07 -18.57 8.77
C GLN A 158 -5.66 -19.11 8.53
N VAL A 159 -4.84 -18.42 7.72
CA VAL A 159 -3.44 -18.79 7.50
C VAL A 159 -2.65 -18.70 8.81
N LYS A 160 -2.84 -17.63 9.57
CA LYS A 160 -2.23 -17.45 10.89
C LYS A 160 -2.61 -18.58 11.84
N ASP A 161 -3.90 -18.93 11.95
CA ASP A 161 -4.38 -20.05 12.78
C ASP A 161 -3.77 -21.38 12.35
N PHE A 162 -3.63 -21.62 11.05
CA PHE A 162 -2.98 -22.82 10.53
C PHE A 162 -1.50 -22.86 10.92
N ILE A 163 -0.78 -21.75 10.81
CA ILE A 163 0.64 -21.63 11.22
C ILE A 163 0.77 -21.93 12.72
N ILE A 164 -0.10 -21.36 13.57
CA ILE A 164 -0.16 -21.65 15.02
C ILE A 164 -0.32 -23.16 15.23
N LYS A 165 -1.33 -23.76 14.59
CA LYS A 165 -1.67 -25.18 14.74
C LYS A 165 -0.53 -26.11 14.28
N LYS A 166 0.22 -25.72 13.26
CA LYS A 166 1.37 -26.48 12.75
C LYS A 166 2.66 -26.24 13.53
N GLY A 167 2.69 -25.22 14.41
CA GLY A 167 3.88 -24.86 15.16
C GLY A 167 5.03 -24.39 14.28
N LEU A 168 4.73 -23.80 13.11
CA LEU A 168 5.76 -23.24 12.22
C LEU A 168 6.36 -21.98 12.88
N LYS A 169 7.68 -21.87 12.84
CA LYS A 169 8.46 -20.78 13.43
C LYS A 169 9.65 -20.40 12.54
N GLY A 170 10.28 -19.27 12.84
CA GLY A 170 11.50 -18.80 12.22
C GLY A 170 11.36 -18.69 10.71
N LYS A 171 12.43 -19.08 10.00
CA LYS A 171 12.47 -19.04 8.53
C LYS A 171 11.37 -19.87 7.87
N ALA A 172 11.06 -21.05 8.42
CA ALA A 172 10.04 -21.94 7.86
C ALA A 172 8.63 -21.31 7.91
N GLN A 173 8.32 -20.53 8.95
CA GLN A 173 7.08 -19.75 9.00
C GLN A 173 7.04 -18.69 7.89
N LEU A 174 8.12 -17.93 7.71
CA LEU A 174 8.20 -16.90 6.68
C LEU A 174 8.08 -17.49 5.26
N GLU A 175 8.81 -18.57 4.97
CA GLU A 175 8.76 -19.25 3.68
C GLU A 175 7.35 -19.73 3.35
N TYR A 176 6.65 -20.33 4.32
CA TYR A 176 5.25 -20.73 4.16
C TYR A 176 4.34 -19.53 3.88
N ILE A 177 4.49 -18.42 4.63
CA ILE A 177 3.70 -17.19 4.40
C ILE A 177 3.92 -16.67 2.98
N LEU A 178 5.17 -16.58 2.51
CA LEU A 178 5.49 -16.11 1.16
C LEU A 178 4.91 -17.03 0.08
N GLU A 179 4.93 -18.34 0.30
CA GLU A 179 4.39 -19.34 -0.63
C GLU A 179 2.87 -19.18 -0.81
N VAL A 180 2.12 -19.06 0.30
CA VAL A 180 0.65 -19.04 0.25
C VAL A 180 0.05 -17.69 -0.12
N PHE A 181 0.83 -16.60 -0.13
CA PHE A 181 0.35 -15.25 -0.44
C PHE A 181 -0.48 -15.18 -1.74
N HIS A 182 0.00 -15.82 -2.80
CA HIS A 182 -0.62 -15.78 -4.13
C HIS A 182 -1.92 -16.58 -4.24
N LEU A 183 -2.26 -17.39 -3.22
CA LEU A 183 -3.55 -18.08 -3.18
C LEU A 183 -4.69 -17.08 -2.90
N TYR A 184 -4.38 -15.96 -2.24
CA TYR A 184 -5.37 -14.99 -1.77
C TYR A 184 -5.23 -13.63 -2.44
N VAL A 185 -4.01 -13.22 -2.76
CA VAL A 185 -3.72 -11.94 -3.41
C VAL A 185 -3.27 -12.16 -4.86
N LYS A 186 -3.73 -11.30 -5.76
CA LYS A 186 -3.41 -11.33 -7.20
C LYS A 186 -2.46 -10.20 -7.56
N PRO A 187 -1.13 -10.41 -7.55
CA PRO A 187 -0.16 -9.35 -7.78
C PRO A 187 -0.38 -8.61 -9.10
N GLU A 188 -0.85 -9.30 -10.14
CA GLU A 188 -1.11 -8.73 -11.46
C GLU A 188 -2.22 -7.67 -11.47
N LYS A 189 -2.99 -7.57 -10.39
CA LYS A 189 -4.04 -6.56 -10.20
C LYS A 189 -3.62 -5.41 -9.30
N MET A 190 -2.38 -5.42 -8.81
CA MET A 190 -1.91 -4.45 -7.84
C MET A 190 -0.83 -3.56 -8.43
N GLY A 191 -0.73 -2.33 -7.91
CA GLY A 191 0.42 -1.48 -8.16
C GLY A 191 1.63 -1.96 -7.35
N GLU A 192 2.83 -1.55 -7.76
CA GLU A 192 4.08 -2.01 -7.15
C GLU A 192 4.12 -1.69 -5.65
N HIS A 193 3.68 -0.48 -5.28
CA HIS A 193 3.58 -0.04 -3.90
C HIS A 193 2.55 -0.83 -3.11
N GLU A 194 1.36 -0.98 -3.67
CA GLU A 194 0.26 -1.64 -3.01
C GLU A 194 0.57 -3.12 -2.76
N LEU A 195 1.22 -3.78 -3.73
CA LEU A 195 1.69 -5.15 -3.59
C LEU A 195 2.69 -5.26 -2.43
N TYR A 196 3.69 -4.37 -2.39
CA TYR A 196 4.67 -4.34 -1.31
C TYR A 196 4.01 -4.11 0.06
N SER A 197 3.11 -3.13 0.17
CA SER A 197 2.38 -2.86 1.40
C SER A 197 1.42 -3.98 1.78
N MET A 198 0.90 -4.74 0.82
CA MET A 198 0.07 -5.91 1.08
C MET A 198 0.90 -7.08 1.64
N TYR A 199 2.11 -7.29 1.13
CA TYR A 199 3.06 -8.22 1.77
C TYR A 199 3.34 -7.82 3.21
N GLN A 200 3.64 -6.54 3.46
CA GLN A 200 3.85 -6.03 4.83
C GLN A 200 2.67 -6.33 5.74
N LYS A 201 1.44 -6.05 5.27
CA LYS A 201 0.21 -6.32 6.01
C LYS A 201 0.06 -7.81 6.31
N PHE A 202 0.13 -8.66 5.27
CA PHE A 202 -0.06 -10.11 5.41
C PHE A 202 0.96 -10.75 6.33
N ILE A 203 2.24 -10.41 6.16
CA ILE A 203 3.33 -10.94 6.98
C ILE A 203 3.16 -10.52 8.45
N LYS A 204 2.81 -9.25 8.72
CA LYS A 204 2.54 -8.77 10.08
C LYS A 204 1.34 -9.46 10.72
N THR A 205 0.32 -9.82 9.94
CA THR A 205 -0.83 -10.58 10.43
C THR A 205 -0.45 -12.01 10.80
N CYS A 206 0.39 -12.67 9.99
CA CYS A 206 0.67 -14.10 10.12
C CYS A 206 1.90 -14.45 10.98
N ILE A 207 2.86 -13.54 11.16
CA ILE A 207 4.04 -13.76 12.01
C ILE A 207 3.68 -13.65 13.48
N GLN A 208 4.21 -14.57 14.28
CA GLN A 208 3.96 -14.68 15.72
C GLN A 208 5.15 -14.23 16.58
N GLU A 209 6.27 -13.92 15.95
CA GLU A 209 7.53 -13.66 16.64
C GLU A 209 7.66 -12.18 17.04
N GLU A 210 8.43 -11.93 18.11
CA GLU A 210 8.86 -10.57 18.46
C GLU A 210 9.66 -9.91 17.33
N LYS A 211 10.33 -10.72 16.49
CA LYS A 211 11.14 -10.28 15.36
C LYS A 211 10.35 -10.30 14.05
N ILE A 212 9.51 -9.28 13.88
CA ILE A 212 8.85 -9.02 12.60
C ILE A 212 9.91 -8.63 11.56
N PRO A 213 9.86 -9.16 10.31
CA PRO A 213 10.73 -8.73 9.24
C PRO A 213 10.75 -7.20 9.09
N SER A 214 11.93 -6.64 8.88
CA SER A 214 12.07 -5.24 8.52
C SER A 214 11.87 -5.08 7.02
N PHE A 215 11.28 -3.96 6.63
CA PHE A 215 10.91 -3.68 5.25
C PHE A 215 11.49 -2.33 4.86
N THR A 216 12.23 -2.29 3.75
CA THR A 216 12.76 -1.03 3.21
C THR A 216 12.45 -0.90 1.71
N ALA A 217 12.17 0.33 1.27
CA ALA A 217 11.97 0.67 -0.13
C ALA A 217 13.01 1.73 -0.52
N THR A 218 13.83 1.46 -1.54
CA THR A 218 14.93 2.34 -1.93
C THR A 218 14.87 2.67 -3.42
N MET A 219 15.03 3.94 -3.77
CA MET A 219 15.14 4.36 -5.17
C MET A 219 16.48 3.91 -5.75
N ARG A 220 16.47 3.08 -6.81
CA ARG A 220 17.71 2.74 -7.53
C ARG A 220 18.20 3.93 -8.36
N LYS A 221 19.50 4.25 -8.28
CA LYS A 221 20.15 5.15 -9.24
C LYS A 221 20.23 4.45 -10.60
N GLY A 222 19.56 5.00 -11.62
CA GLY A 222 19.59 4.44 -12.97
C GLY A 222 21.01 4.41 -13.57
N LYS A 223 21.43 3.29 -14.17
CA LYS A 223 22.67 3.21 -14.95
C LYS A 223 22.59 4.15 -16.16
N ASN A 224 23.64 4.91 -16.48
CA ASN A 224 23.70 6.03 -17.43
C ASN A 224 23.29 5.80 -18.91
N HIS A 225 22.76 4.63 -19.33
CA HIS A 225 22.55 4.29 -20.75
C HIS A 225 21.07 4.18 -21.19
N SER A 226 20.31 5.28 -21.20
CA SER A 226 18.99 5.32 -21.85
C SER A 226 18.82 6.66 -22.54
N SER A 227 18.19 6.64 -23.71
CA SER A 227 17.95 7.79 -24.59
C SER A 227 16.81 8.71 -24.14
N GLN A 228 16.24 8.48 -22.96
CA GLN A 228 15.26 9.39 -22.37
C GLN A 228 15.96 10.61 -21.77
N PRO A 229 15.38 11.82 -21.91
CA PRO A 229 15.97 13.04 -21.37
C PRO A 229 16.19 12.89 -19.86
N LYS A 230 17.42 13.18 -19.44
CA LYS A 230 17.79 13.23 -18.02
C LYS A 230 16.99 14.36 -17.38
N SER A 231 16.37 14.12 -16.22
CA SER A 231 16.09 15.23 -15.31
C SER A 231 17.42 15.94 -14.99
N LYS A 232 17.37 17.20 -14.53
CA LYS A 232 18.58 17.97 -14.15
C LYS A 232 19.46 17.27 -13.09
N PHE A 233 18.98 16.19 -12.46
CA PHE A 233 19.71 15.40 -11.46
C PHE A 233 20.05 13.97 -11.90
N GLY A 234 19.90 13.63 -13.19
CA GLY A 234 20.22 12.30 -13.71
C GLY A 234 19.26 11.20 -13.26
N THR A 235 18.06 11.56 -12.79
CA THR A 235 17.06 10.58 -12.38
C THR A 235 16.33 10.05 -13.62
N LYS A 236 16.36 8.72 -13.76
CA LYS A 236 15.58 7.99 -14.76
C LYS A 236 14.27 7.54 -14.13
N PRO A 237 13.15 7.51 -14.86
CA PRO A 237 11.95 6.84 -14.39
C PRO A 237 12.22 5.34 -14.23
N GLY A 238 11.84 4.78 -13.07
CA GLY A 238 11.75 3.34 -12.85
C GLY A 238 12.69 2.76 -11.80
N LEU A 239 12.09 1.90 -10.97
CA LEU A 239 12.67 0.84 -10.14
C LEU A 239 13.03 1.25 -8.70
N VAL A 240 12.00 1.54 -7.90
CA VAL A 240 12.09 1.32 -6.45
C VAL A 240 12.42 -0.16 -6.23
N GLU A 241 13.44 -0.43 -5.43
CA GLU A 241 13.73 -1.76 -4.95
C GLU A 241 13.06 -1.95 -3.60
N TYR A 242 12.22 -2.98 -3.52
CA TYR A 242 11.51 -3.34 -2.30
C TYR A 242 12.22 -4.51 -1.64
N ASN A 243 12.80 -4.23 -0.49
CA ASN A 243 13.61 -5.14 0.29
C ASN A 243 12.85 -5.57 1.56
N MET A 244 13.12 -6.79 1.99
CA MET A 244 12.71 -7.34 3.27
C MET A 244 13.89 -8.05 3.92
N THR A 245 14.12 -7.82 5.20
CA THR A 245 15.13 -8.52 5.99
C THR A 245 14.46 -9.22 7.16
N PHE A 246 14.67 -10.53 7.29
CA PHE A 246 14.19 -11.32 8.41
C PHE A 246 15.36 -11.80 9.24
N VAL A 247 15.29 -11.64 10.56
CA VAL A 247 16.32 -12.11 11.50
C VAL A 247 15.71 -13.18 12.37
N ASP A 248 16.25 -14.39 12.29
CA ASP A 248 15.72 -15.54 13.03
C ASP A 248 16.13 -15.53 14.53
N GLU A 249 15.72 -16.58 15.23
CA GLU A 249 16.07 -16.81 16.63
C GLU A 249 17.58 -16.98 16.87
N ASN A 250 18.33 -17.43 15.86
CA ASN A 250 19.78 -17.61 15.89
C ASN A 250 20.56 -16.35 15.50
N ASN A 251 19.86 -15.25 15.21
CA ASN A 251 20.43 -13.98 14.69
C ASN A 251 21.09 -14.14 13.32
N VAL A 252 20.58 -15.05 12.50
CA VAL A 252 20.89 -15.12 11.08
C VAL A 252 19.92 -14.19 10.34
N ALA A 253 20.47 -13.26 9.56
CA ALA A 253 19.71 -12.35 8.71
C ALA A 253 19.55 -12.93 7.30
N PHE A 254 18.31 -12.97 6.82
CA PHE A 254 17.92 -13.39 5.49
C PHE A 254 17.42 -12.17 4.71
N GLU A 255 17.98 -11.91 3.54
CA GLU A 255 17.67 -10.77 2.69
C GLU A 255 16.80 -11.21 1.50
N TYR A 256 15.70 -10.50 1.27
CA TYR A 256 14.76 -10.76 0.19
C TYR A 256 14.49 -9.51 -0.64
N ILE A 257 14.30 -9.68 -1.95
CA ILE A 257 13.92 -8.62 -2.89
C ILE A 257 12.61 -9.00 -3.59
N LEU A 258 11.67 -8.06 -3.68
CA LEU A 258 10.44 -8.24 -4.47
C LEU A 258 10.76 -8.18 -5.96
N ASN A 259 10.59 -9.30 -6.63
CA ASN A 259 10.66 -9.37 -8.09
C ASN A 259 9.32 -8.94 -8.70
N LEU A 260 9.27 -7.69 -9.18
CA LEU A 260 8.06 -7.07 -9.73
C LEU A 260 7.49 -7.77 -10.98
N GLN A 261 8.30 -8.55 -11.72
CA GLN A 261 7.79 -9.33 -12.85
C GLN A 261 6.96 -10.53 -12.40
N THR A 262 7.37 -11.14 -11.29
CA THR A 262 6.70 -12.33 -10.72
C THR A 262 5.76 -12.00 -9.58
N GLY A 263 5.86 -10.78 -9.03
CA GLY A 263 5.18 -10.34 -7.83
C GLY A 263 5.61 -11.07 -6.56
N LYS A 264 6.79 -11.72 -6.55
CA LYS A 264 7.27 -12.58 -5.44
C LYS A 264 8.51 -12.03 -4.77
N PHE A 265 8.60 -12.15 -3.45
CA PHE A 265 9.87 -12.00 -2.76
C PHE A 265 10.79 -13.19 -3.04
N GLN A 266 12.05 -12.91 -3.36
CA GLN A 266 13.09 -13.89 -3.63
C GLN A 266 14.25 -13.66 -2.67
N GLU A 267 14.73 -14.73 -2.02
CA GLU A 267 15.92 -14.67 -1.18
C GLU A 267 17.15 -14.38 -2.05
N VAL A 268 17.95 -13.40 -1.65
CA VAL A 268 19.15 -12.95 -2.38
C VAL A 268 20.44 -13.07 -1.56
N GLY A 269 20.36 -13.36 -0.27
CA GLY A 269 21.53 -13.55 0.57
C GLY A 269 21.21 -13.89 2.02
N THR A 270 22.25 -14.38 2.71
CA THR A 270 22.22 -14.71 4.14
C THR A 270 23.45 -14.09 4.80
N LYS A 271 23.29 -13.49 5.99
CA LYS A 271 24.37 -12.89 6.78
C LYS A 271 24.23 -13.31 8.24
N GLU A 272 25.27 -13.87 8.84
CA GLU A 272 25.32 -14.07 10.30
C GLU A 272 25.47 -12.71 10.99
N MET A 273 24.54 -12.35 11.88
CA MET A 273 24.72 -11.18 12.73
C MET A 273 25.53 -11.56 13.95
N TYR A 274 26.85 -11.38 13.88
CA TYR A 274 27.71 -11.54 15.06
C TYR A 274 27.24 -10.60 16.16
N HIS A 275 27.05 -11.14 17.36
CA HIS A 275 26.95 -10.33 18.56
C HIS A 275 28.23 -9.50 18.65
N SER A 276 28.13 -8.19 18.50
CA SER A 276 29.17 -7.30 18.99
C SER A 276 29.16 -7.42 20.51
N ASN A 277 29.82 -8.44 21.04
CA ASN A 277 30.35 -8.42 22.39
C ASN A 277 31.42 -7.32 22.39
N TYR A 278 30.98 -6.05 22.46
CA TYR A 278 31.82 -4.98 22.94
C TYR A 278 32.11 -5.30 24.41
N LYS A 279 33.08 -6.19 24.64
CA LYS A 279 33.93 -6.05 25.82
C LYS A 279 34.52 -4.66 25.70
N ILE A 280 34.03 -3.74 26.53
CA ILE A 280 34.72 -2.49 26.83
C ILE A 280 36.06 -2.88 27.44
N LYS A 281 37.05 -3.16 26.59
CA LYS A 281 38.44 -3.32 26.97
C LYS A 281 39.00 -1.92 27.16
N GLY A 282 39.11 -1.52 28.41
CA GLY A 282 40.13 -0.57 28.84
C GLY A 282 39.70 0.89 28.93
N ILE A 283 38.86 1.22 29.90
CA ILE A 283 39.02 2.52 30.57
C ILE A 283 40.27 2.40 31.45
N ARG A 284 41.45 2.70 30.87
CA ARG A 284 42.65 3.00 31.63
C ARG A 284 42.48 4.40 32.20
N CYS A 285 41.99 4.48 33.43
CA CYS A 285 42.07 5.68 34.24
C CYS A 285 43.57 6.02 34.44
N LYS A 286 44.07 7.03 33.73
CA LYS A 286 45.33 7.70 34.06
C LYS A 286 45.01 9.01 34.76
N ARG A 287 44.77 8.93 36.07
CA ARG A 287 45.00 10.06 36.98
C ARG A 287 46.45 10.02 37.45
N LYS A 288 47.19 11.08 37.15
CA LYS A 288 48.13 11.87 37.99
C LYS A 288 49.23 12.48 37.09
N VAL A 289 49.14 13.78 36.80
CA VAL A 289 49.64 14.97 37.55
C VAL A 289 51.10 15.26 37.20
N LYS A 290 51.42 16.52 36.88
CA LYS A 290 52.57 17.31 37.39
C LYS A 290 52.28 18.80 37.13
N PHE A 291 51.99 19.54 38.21
CA PHE A 291 52.81 20.61 38.84
C PHE A 291 52.59 21.97 38.20
#